data_AF-A0AAU4D5W6-F1
#
_entry.id   AF-A0AAU4D5W6-F1
#
_cell.length_a   1.000
_cell.length_b   1.000
_cell.length_c   1.000
_cell.angle_alpha   90.00
_cell.angle_beta   90.00
_cell.angle_gamma   90.00
#
_symmetry.space_group_name_H-M   'P 1'
#
loop_
_entity.id
_entity.type
_entity.pdbx_description
1 polymer ?
#
loop_
_entity_poly.entity_id
_entity_poly.type
_entity_poly.pdbx_seq_one_letter_code
_entity_poly.pdbx_strand_id
1 'polypeptide(L)'
;MFMDQPGRLLKLVWVDSAYQGPALAKAFARHGVRIEVVRRCDGQRGFVVLARRWVVERTLSWLARSRRLNRDHERRPDHHAQMVWWAAVIRLSRRLAADAPRWPEKRPGRLLRARA
;
A
#
# COMPACT_ATOMS: atom_id res chain seq x y z
N MET A 1 -12.38 -13.73 14.05
CA MET A 1 -12.56 -12.56 14.95
C MET A 1 -12.44 -11.16 14.30
N PHE A 2 -11.91 -10.97 13.08
CA PHE A 2 -12.17 -9.75 12.26
C PHE A 2 -12.51 -10.11 10.80
N MET A 3 -11.88 -11.16 10.27
CA MET A 3 -12.17 -11.70 8.93
C MET A 3 -13.41 -12.62 8.87
N ASP A 4 -14.17 -12.73 9.96
CA ASP A 4 -15.34 -13.61 10.01
C ASP A 4 -16.55 -13.00 9.27
N GLN A 5 -16.62 -11.67 9.23
CA GLN A 5 -17.62 -10.90 8.48
C GLN A 5 -17.01 -9.61 7.88
N PRO A 6 -16.18 -9.71 6.83
CA PRO A 6 -15.49 -8.55 6.27
C PRO A 6 -16.46 -7.44 5.78
N GLY A 7 -17.68 -7.80 5.39
CA GLY A 7 -18.72 -6.89 4.89
C GLY A 7 -19.21 -5.78 5.82
N ARG A 8 -18.95 -5.88 7.12
CA ARG A 8 -19.39 -4.87 8.07
C ARG A 8 -18.57 -3.57 7.94
N LEU A 9 -17.26 -3.70 7.74
CA LEU A 9 -16.32 -2.57 7.71
C LEU A 9 -15.67 -2.38 6.33
N LEU A 10 -15.39 -3.47 5.62
CA LEU A 10 -14.82 -3.44 4.28
C LEU A 10 -15.96 -3.47 3.26
N LYS A 11 -16.11 -2.39 2.49
CA LYS A 11 -17.18 -2.28 1.47
C LYS A 11 -16.66 -2.42 0.03
N LEU A 12 -15.40 -2.04 -0.20
CA LEU A 12 -14.81 -1.98 -1.53
C LEU A 12 -13.35 -2.44 -1.49
N VAL A 13 -12.96 -3.28 -2.45
CA VAL A 13 -11.59 -3.71 -2.68
C VAL A 13 -11.23 -3.41 -4.13
N TRP A 14 -10.13 -2.69 -4.34
CA TRP A 14 -9.51 -2.54 -5.65
C TRP A 14 -8.52 -3.67 -5.87
N VAL A 15 -8.58 -4.30 -7.04
CA VAL A 15 -7.66 -5.36 -7.45
C VAL A 15 -7.05 -5.05 -8.81
N ASP A 16 -5.88 -5.59 -9.10
CA ASP A 16 -5.33 -5.50 -10.46
C ASP A 16 -5.98 -6.52 -11.41
N SER A 17 -5.64 -6.42 -12.70
CA SER A 17 -6.20 -7.28 -13.75
C SER A 17 -5.87 -8.77 -13.61
N ALA A 18 -4.84 -9.16 -12.85
CA ALA A 18 -4.52 -10.57 -12.62
C ALA A 18 -5.57 -11.24 -11.71
N TYR A 19 -6.28 -10.46 -10.90
CA TYR A 19 -7.25 -10.94 -9.91
C TYR A 19 -8.71 -10.90 -10.39
N GLN A 20 -8.94 -10.92 -11.71
CA GLN A 20 -10.27 -10.81 -12.31
C GLN A 20 -11.09 -12.12 -12.35
N GLY A 21 -10.73 -13.13 -11.54
CA GLY A 21 -11.35 -14.45 -11.57
C GLY A 21 -12.72 -14.52 -10.87
N PRO A 22 -13.68 -15.30 -11.39
CA PRO A 22 -15.03 -15.42 -10.82
C PRO A 22 -15.03 -15.99 -9.39
N ALA A 23 -14.04 -16.82 -9.05
CA ALA A 23 -13.86 -17.33 -7.70
C ALA A 23 -13.64 -16.22 -6.67
N LEU A 24 -12.81 -15.22 -7.00
CA LEU A 24 -12.53 -14.08 -6.13
C LEU A 24 -13.79 -13.22 -5.94
N ALA A 25 -14.45 -12.87 -7.05
CA ALA A 25 -15.70 -12.11 -7.03
C ALA A 25 -16.76 -12.78 -6.15
N LYS A 26 -16.96 -14.10 -6.31
CA LYS A 26 -17.90 -14.87 -5.49
C LYS A 26 -17.51 -14.90 -4.02
N ALA A 27 -16.22 -15.04 -3.72
CA ALA A 27 -15.73 -15.07 -2.34
C ALA A 27 -16.06 -13.77 -1.59
N PHE A 28 -15.82 -12.60 -2.20
CA PHE A 28 -16.10 -11.30 -1.58
C PHE A 28 -17.59 -10.93 -1.60
N ALA A 29 -18.34 -11.34 -2.64
CA ALA A 29 -19.78 -11.13 -2.72
C ALA A 29 -20.55 -11.80 -1.57
N ARG A 30 -20.11 -12.98 -1.12
CA ARG A 30 -20.67 -13.65 0.07
C ARG A 30 -20.58 -12.81 1.34
N HIS A 31 -19.68 -11.84 1.36
CA HIS A 31 -19.50 -10.92 2.45
C HIS A 31 -19.97 -9.50 2.10
N GLY A 32 -20.74 -9.28 1.03
CA GLY A 32 -21.23 -7.95 0.66
C GLY A 32 -20.13 -6.94 0.33
N VAL A 33 -18.95 -7.40 -0.09
CA VAL A 33 -17.81 -6.55 -0.48
C VAL A 33 -17.77 -6.43 -1.99
N ARG A 34 -17.77 -5.19 -2.50
CA ARG A 34 -17.60 -4.92 -3.94
C ARG A 34 -16.13 -5.04 -4.35
N ILE A 35 -15.88 -5.62 -5.52
CA ILE A 35 -14.56 -5.63 -6.14
C ILE A 35 -14.56 -4.69 -7.34
N GLU A 36 -13.54 -3.84 -7.45
CA GLU A 36 -13.26 -3.04 -8.63
C GLU A 36 -11.91 -3.44 -9.22
N VAL A 37 -11.91 -3.93 -10.46
CA VAL A 37 -10.69 -4.32 -11.17
C VAL A 37 -10.11 -3.09 -11.86
N VAL A 38 -8.92 -2.68 -11.44
CA VAL A 38 -8.14 -1.60 -12.06
C VAL A 38 -7.36 -2.18 -13.23
N ARG A 39 -7.88 -1.99 -14.44
CA ARG A 39 -7.26 -2.45 -15.70
C ARG A 39 -6.50 -1.32 -16.38
N ARG A 40 -5.49 -1.70 -17.18
CA ARG A 40 -4.90 -0.82 -18.19
C ARG A 40 -5.90 -0.66 -19.34
N CYS A 41 -5.84 0.47 -20.04
CA CYS A 41 -6.68 0.67 -21.22
C CYS A 41 -6.09 -0.12 -22.40
N ASP A 42 -6.93 -0.82 -23.16
CA ASP A 42 -6.49 -1.55 -24.35
C ASP A 42 -5.96 -0.54 -25.39
N GLY A 43 -4.73 -0.73 -25.86
CA GLY A 43 -4.04 0.20 -26.77
C GLY A 43 -3.18 1.28 -26.09
N GLN A 44 -3.05 1.24 -24.76
CA GLN A 44 -2.16 2.17 -24.04
C GLN A 44 -0.69 1.98 -24.42
N ARG A 45 -0.10 3.01 -25.04
CA ARG A 45 1.34 3.08 -25.33
C ARG A 45 2.04 3.89 -24.25
N GLY A 46 3.14 3.36 -23.71
CA GLY A 46 3.91 4.01 -22.65
C GLY A 46 3.34 3.80 -21.24
N PHE A 47 3.93 4.49 -20.26
CA PHE A 47 3.54 4.37 -18.85
C PHE A 47 2.42 5.34 -18.50
N VAL A 48 1.32 4.84 -17.94
CA VAL A 48 0.25 5.66 -17.39
C VAL A 48 -0.05 5.24 -15.96
N VAL A 49 -0.24 6.24 -15.11
CA VAL A 49 -0.53 6.07 -13.70
C VAL A 49 -1.94 5.51 -13.55
N LEU A 50 -2.03 4.26 -13.08
CA LEU A 50 -3.31 3.64 -12.72
C LEU A 50 -3.77 4.14 -11.35
N ALA A 51 -5.05 4.47 -11.24
CA ALA A 51 -5.65 4.93 -9.98
C ALA A 51 -5.41 3.90 -8.86
N ARG A 52 -5.06 4.39 -7.67
CA ARG A 52 -4.89 3.62 -6.41
C ARG A 52 -3.80 2.53 -6.38
N ARG A 53 -3.15 2.19 -7.49
CA ARG A 53 -2.08 1.16 -7.54
C ARG A 53 -0.90 1.47 -6.60
N TRP A 54 -0.53 2.75 -6.52
CA TRP A 54 0.58 3.22 -5.66
C TRP A 54 0.29 3.11 -4.16
N VAL A 55 -0.95 2.85 -3.72
CA VAL A 55 -1.31 2.85 -2.29
C VAL A 55 -0.64 1.69 -1.54
N VAL A 56 -0.62 0.50 -2.15
CA VAL A 56 0.04 -0.69 -1.59
C VAL A 56 1.55 -0.47 -1.56
N GLU A 57 2.13 -0.11 -2.71
CA GLU A 57 3.57 0.15 -2.87
C GLU A 57 4.06 1.24 -1.90
N ARG A 58 3.28 2.30 -1.70
CA ARG A 58 3.56 3.36 -0.72
C ARG A 58 3.57 2.82 0.71
N THR A 59 2.64 1.94 1.05
CA THR A 59 2.57 1.35 2.38
C THR A 59 3.81 0.51 2.65
N LEU A 60 4.21 -0.31 1.67
CA LEU A 60 5.46 -1.09 1.71
C LEU A 60 6.70 -0.18 1.77
N SER A 61 6.75 0.86 0.94
CA SER A 61 7.84 1.84 0.92
C SER A 61 7.99 2.55 2.26
N TRP A 62 6.88 2.88 2.90
CA TRP A 62 6.95 3.42 4.24
C TRP A 62 7.49 2.35 5.21
N LEU A 63 6.96 1.12 5.22
CA LEU A 63 7.42 0.05 6.12
C LEU A 63 8.93 -0.21 5.96
N ALA A 64 9.45 -0.21 4.72
CA ALA A 64 10.87 -0.37 4.41
C ALA A 64 11.77 0.76 4.97
N ARG A 65 11.21 1.90 5.38
CA ARG A 65 11.96 2.93 6.12
C ARG A 65 12.33 2.50 7.53
N SER A 66 11.60 1.55 8.11
CA SER A 66 12.04 0.87 9.32
C SER A 66 13.22 0.00 8.93
N ARG A 67 14.44 0.37 9.37
CA ARG A 67 15.70 -0.31 9.03
C ARG A 67 15.63 -1.83 9.13
N ARG A 68 14.88 -2.34 10.11
CA ARG A 68 14.69 -3.77 10.37
C ARG A 68 13.83 -4.51 9.33
N LEU A 69 13.06 -3.79 8.51
CA LEU A 69 12.26 -4.35 7.41
C LEU A 69 12.89 -4.12 6.03
N ASN A 70 14.07 -3.50 5.98
CA ASN A 70 14.77 -3.26 4.70
C ASN A 70 15.41 -4.55 4.17
N ARG A 71 15.81 -5.45 5.07
CA ARG A 71 16.27 -6.81 4.78
C ARG A 71 15.58 -7.76 5.75
N ASP A 72 15.39 -9.01 5.33
CA ASP A 72 14.89 -10.04 6.23
C ASP A 72 16.02 -10.44 7.19
N HIS A 73 15.86 -10.08 8.46
CA HIS A 73 16.81 -10.39 9.53
C HIS A 73 16.33 -11.56 10.40
N GLU A 74 15.09 -12.00 10.21
CA GLU A 74 14.38 -12.84 11.13
C GLU A 74 14.39 -14.28 10.61
N ARG A 75 14.94 -15.20 11.40
CA ARG A 75 15.00 -16.63 11.02
C ARG A 75 13.61 -17.27 10.87
N ARG A 76 12.60 -16.73 11.55
CA ARG A 76 11.25 -17.30 11.59
C ARG A 76 10.21 -16.31 11.02
N PRO A 77 9.25 -16.79 10.20
CA PRO A 77 8.21 -15.94 9.62
C PRO A 77 7.33 -15.22 10.66
N ASP A 78 7.07 -15.85 11.80
CA ASP A 78 6.25 -15.25 12.87
C ASP A 78 6.95 -14.06 13.54
N HIS A 79 8.28 -14.12 13.70
CA HIS A 79 9.06 -12.98 14.18
C HIS A 79 9.06 -11.84 13.15
N HIS A 80 9.23 -12.16 11.86
CA HIS A 80 9.14 -11.16 10.80
C HIS A 80 7.75 -10.47 10.78
N ALA A 81 6.67 -11.25 10.92
CA ALA A 81 5.32 -10.71 11.01
C ALA A 81 5.15 -9.73 12.19
N GLN A 82 5.72 -10.04 13.36
CA GLN A 82 5.74 -9.13 14.51
C GLN A 82 6.48 -7.82 14.20
N MET A 83 7.60 -7.88 13.48
CA MET A 83 8.35 -6.67 13.08
C MET A 83 7.53 -5.78 12.13
N VAL A 84 6.75 -6.38 11.23
CA VAL A 84 5.82 -5.64 10.36
C VAL A 84 4.76 -4.91 11.20
N TRP A 85 4.15 -5.59 12.17
CA TRP A 85 3.17 -4.98 13.08
C TRP A 85 3.78 -3.84 13.90
N TRP A 86 4.97 -4.04 14.46
CA TRP A 86 5.71 -3.01 15.21
C TRP A 86 5.96 -1.77 14.36
N ALA A 87 6.44 -1.91 13.13
CA ALA A 87 6.66 -0.80 12.22
C ALA A 87 5.36 -0.06 11.86
N ALA A 88 4.25 -0.78 11.72
CA ALA A 88 2.94 -0.18 11.48
C ALA A 88 2.45 0.62 12.69
N VAL A 89 2.57 0.09 13.91
CA VAL A 89 2.21 0.79 15.15
C VAL A 89 2.99 2.08 15.28
N ILE A 90 4.32 2.04 15.18
CA ILE A 90 5.17 3.25 15.27
C ILE A 90 4.72 4.31 14.26
N ARG A 91 4.44 3.90 13.01
CA ARG A 91 3.94 4.84 11.99
C ARG A 91 2.61 5.48 12.37
N LEU A 92 1.65 4.66 12.79
CA LEU A 92 0.30 5.13 13.12
C LEU A 92 0.34 6.06 14.34
N SER A 93 1.15 5.73 15.35
CA SER A 93 1.38 6.59 16.51
C SER A 93 1.93 7.96 16.11
N ARG A 94 2.92 8.02 15.21
CA ARG A 94 3.46 9.30 14.71
C ARG A 94 2.43 10.12 13.95
N ARG A 95 1.59 9.47 13.14
CA ARG A 95 0.49 10.17 12.45
C ARG A 95 -0.55 10.72 13.41
N LEU A 96 -0.89 9.95 14.44
CA LEU A 96 -1.83 10.37 15.46
C LEU A 96 -1.31 11.60 16.23
N ALA A 97 -0.01 11.64 16.49
CA ALA A 97 0.67 12.79 17.10
C ALA A 97 0.83 14.00 16.16
N ALA A 98 0.30 13.95 14.93
CA ALA A 98 0.55 14.93 13.87
C ALA A 98 2.05 15.16 13.59
N ASP A 99 2.91 14.20 13.96
CA ASP A 99 4.34 14.18 13.66
C ASP A 99 4.52 13.80 12.18
N ALA A 100 4.17 14.75 11.30
CA ALA A 100 4.42 14.61 9.88
C ALA A 100 5.93 14.48 9.68
N PRO A 101 6.40 13.52 8.86
CA PRO A 101 7.81 13.47 8.52
C PRO A 101 8.19 14.84 7.96
N ARG A 102 9.07 15.55 8.69
CA ARG A 102 9.61 16.85 8.29
C ARG A 102 10.40 16.60 7.01
N TRP A 103 9.74 16.71 5.87
CA TRP A 103 10.46 16.78 4.61
C TRP A 103 11.33 18.03 4.73
N PRO A 104 12.66 17.95 4.58
CA PRO A 104 13.46 19.15 4.58
C PRO A 104 12.85 20.06 3.53
N GLU A 105 12.36 21.20 4.01
CA GLU A 105 11.69 22.22 3.21
C GLU A 105 12.47 22.43 1.92
N LYS A 106 11.77 22.60 0.79
CA LYS A 106 12.37 22.69 -0.55
C LYS A 106 13.62 23.57 -0.45
N ARG A 107 14.81 22.98 -0.48
CA ARG A 107 16.05 23.75 -0.42
C ARG A 107 16.03 24.72 -1.60
N PRO A 108 16.00 26.05 -1.38
CA PRO A 108 16.03 26.98 -2.48
C PRO A 108 17.29 26.68 -3.32
N GLY A 109 17.12 26.53 -4.63
CA GLY A 109 18.26 26.39 -5.57
C GLY A 109 18.56 24.98 -6.13
N ARG A 110 17.87 23.89 -5.75
CA ARG A 110 18.19 22.55 -6.29
C ARG A 110 17.71 22.29 -7.73
N LEU A 111 16.77 23.09 -8.25
CA LEU A 111 16.16 22.90 -9.59
C LEU A 111 16.70 23.85 -10.68
N LEU A 112 17.75 24.63 -10.41
CA LEU A 112 18.27 25.63 -11.36
C LEU A 112 19.45 25.15 -12.22
N ARG A 113 19.72 23.84 -12.32
CA ARG A 113 20.78 23.32 -13.19
C ARG A 113 20.28 22.19 -14.08
N ALA A 114 19.48 22.54 -15.09
CA ALA A 114 19.27 21.71 -16.28
C ALA A 114 18.71 22.57 -17.42
N ARG A 115 19.47 23.58 -17.84
CA ARG A 115 19.39 24.18 -19.18
C ARG A 115 20.79 24.63 -19.59
N ALA A 116 21.46 23.78 -20.35
CA ALA A 116 22.51 24.11 -21.30
C ALA A 116 22.36 23.09 -22.44
#